data_AF-A0A6G4W8A2-F1
#
_entry.id   AF-A0A6G4W8A2-F1
#
_cell.length_a   1.000
_cell.length_b   1.000
_cell.length_c   1.000
_cell.angle_alpha   90.00
_cell.angle_beta   90.00
_cell.angle_gamma   90.00
#
_symmetry.space_group_name_H-M   'P 1'
#
loop_
_entity.id
_entity.type
_entity.pdbx_description
1 polymer ?
#
loop_
_entity_poly.entity_id
_entity_poly.type
_entity_poly.pdbx_seq_one_letter_code
_entity_poly.pdbx_strand_id
1 'polypeptide(L)'
;MSKREATAVGRNTISGRILMAFIERIERIRDQKKQLAEDEKLVFAESAATGFDNKTIRNVLRRRAAKPADVEEAESMLDLYLHAIGMATETPLFRSVGNMSVDLAARDEVIEAFKQLVPTEGEIIVKIGKQPVRLFRDENGVAQAEDIIEKPTAASKPASAVTSRPKRDVPDVDRLGARALGATAYRENQPITSNPFPWDDERRQEFDGGWREASGTDGMGPEDD
;
A
#
# COMPACT_ATOMS: atom_id res chain seq x y z
N MET A 1 -26.09 -48.62 -36.42
CA MET A 1 -25.32 -49.83 -36.79
C MET A 1 -25.21 -49.89 -38.31
N SER A 2 -24.11 -49.40 -38.88
CA SER A 2 -23.88 -49.47 -40.33
C SER A 2 -22.78 -50.49 -40.60
N LYS A 3 -23.15 -51.47 -41.42
CA LYS A 3 -22.38 -52.61 -41.91
C LYS A 3 -21.01 -52.14 -42.43
N ARG A 4 -19.91 -52.53 -41.78
CA ARG A 4 -18.57 -52.46 -42.38
C ARG A 4 -18.26 -53.85 -42.94
N GLU A 5 -18.47 -54.01 -44.24
CA GLU A 5 -18.04 -55.19 -44.97
C GLU A 5 -16.51 -55.35 -44.84
N ALA A 6 -16.08 -56.59 -44.62
CA ALA A 6 -14.68 -56.95 -44.50
C ALA A 6 -13.94 -56.66 -45.82
N THR A 7 -13.33 -55.48 -45.92
CA THR A 7 -12.39 -55.15 -46.99
C THR A 7 -11.25 -56.16 -46.98
N ALA A 8 -11.14 -56.92 -48.07
CA ALA A 8 -10.13 -57.95 -48.25
C ALA A 8 -8.72 -57.36 -48.05
N VAL A 9 -7.99 -57.90 -47.07
CA VAL A 9 -6.60 -57.53 -46.77
C VAL A 9 -5.76 -57.74 -48.03
N GLY A 10 -5.13 -56.67 -48.53
CA GLY A 10 -4.29 -56.71 -49.73
C GLY A 10 -3.17 -57.77 -49.62
N ARG A 11 -2.66 -58.23 -50.78
CA ARG A 11 -1.78 -59.41 -50.98
C ARG A 11 -0.39 -59.39 -50.31
N ASN A 12 -0.22 -58.74 -49.16
CA ASN A 12 0.90 -58.88 -48.22
C ASN A 12 0.36 -59.46 -46.90
N THR A 13 0.16 -60.79 -46.89
CA THR A 13 -0.79 -61.47 -45.99
C THR A 13 -0.45 -61.47 -44.50
N ILE A 14 0.82 -61.30 -44.13
CA ILE A 14 1.25 -61.27 -42.72
C ILE A 14 1.28 -59.83 -42.21
N SER A 15 1.83 -58.90 -42.99
CA SER A 15 1.93 -57.48 -42.62
C SER A 15 0.56 -56.79 -42.57
N GLY A 16 -0.35 -57.12 -43.49
CA GLY A 16 -1.69 -56.53 -43.52
C GLY A 16 -2.57 -56.94 -42.33
N ARG A 17 -2.47 -58.20 -41.86
CA ARG A 17 -3.21 -58.67 -40.68
C ARG A 17 -2.70 -58.02 -39.39
N ILE A 18 -1.39 -57.89 -39.24
CA ILE A 18 -0.77 -57.22 -38.09
C ILE A 18 -1.18 -55.73 -38.07
N LEU A 19 -1.15 -55.07 -39.23
CA LEU A 19 -1.57 -53.67 -39.35
C LEU A 19 -3.06 -53.49 -38.97
N MET A 20 -3.96 -54.36 -39.46
CA MET A 20 -5.37 -54.32 -39.09
C MET A 20 -5.58 -54.49 -37.57
N ALA A 21 -4.85 -55.41 -36.92
CA ALA A 21 -4.93 -55.58 -35.48
C ALA A 21 -4.49 -54.32 -34.70
N PHE A 22 -3.46 -53.60 -35.16
CA PHE A 22 -3.09 -52.31 -34.59
C PHE A 22 -4.16 -51.24 -34.80
N ILE A 23 -4.73 -51.15 -36.00
CA ILE A 23 -5.78 -50.18 -36.34
C ILE A 23 -7.02 -50.41 -35.45
N GLU A 24 -7.51 -51.64 -35.37
CA GLU A 24 -8.68 -51.98 -34.54
C GLU A 24 -8.46 -51.65 -33.05
N ARG A 25 -7.25 -51.90 -32.53
CA ARG A 25 -6.90 -51.54 -31.15
C ARG A 25 -6.87 -50.02 -30.95
N ILE A 26 -6.33 -49.27 -31.91
CA ILE A 26 -6.30 -47.80 -31.87
C ILE A 26 -7.72 -47.21 -31.96
N GLU A 27 -8.57 -47.74 -32.85
CA GLU A 27 -9.97 -47.32 -32.97
C GLU A 27 -10.72 -47.54 -31.66
N ARG A 28 -10.57 -48.71 -31.02
CA ARG A 28 -11.15 -48.99 -29.71
C ARG A 28 -10.70 -47.98 -28.64
N ILE A 29 -9.40 -47.68 -28.58
CA ILE A 29 -8.85 -46.70 -27.62
C ILE A 29 -9.40 -45.30 -27.90
N ARG A 30 -9.57 -44.92 -29.18
CA ARG A 30 -10.15 -43.62 -29.56
C ARG A 30 -11.62 -43.51 -29.16
N ASP A 31 -12.39 -44.57 -29.37
CA ASP A 31 -13.79 -44.63 -28.95
C ASP A 31 -13.90 -44.54 -27.42
N GLN A 32 -13.04 -45.25 -26.67
CA GLN A 32 -12.97 -45.16 -25.22
C GLN A 32 -12.60 -43.74 -24.75
N LYS A 33 -11.60 -43.10 -25.36
CA LYS A 33 -11.24 -41.71 -25.06
C LYS A 33 -12.40 -40.74 -25.32
N LYS A 34 -13.15 -40.96 -26.39
CA LYS A 34 -14.33 -40.16 -26.71
C LYS A 34 -15.41 -40.33 -25.64
N GLN A 35 -15.70 -41.56 -25.22
CA GLN A 35 -16.66 -41.83 -24.14
C GLN A 35 -16.23 -41.16 -22.83
N LEU A 36 -14.97 -41.34 -22.41
CA LEU A 36 -14.42 -40.71 -21.21
C LEU A 36 -14.46 -39.17 -21.27
N ALA A 37 -14.22 -38.58 -22.45
CA ALA A 37 -14.34 -37.14 -22.63
C ALA A 37 -15.78 -36.63 -22.52
N GLU A 38 -16.78 -37.43 -22.95
CA GLU A 38 -18.19 -37.09 -22.72
C GLU A 38 -18.55 -37.24 -21.23
N ASP A 39 -18.07 -38.28 -20.55
CA ASP A 39 -18.26 -38.46 -19.11
C ASP A 39 -17.65 -37.29 -18.31
N GLU A 40 -16.44 -36.85 -18.66
CA GLU A 40 -15.78 -35.68 -18.06
C GLU A 40 -16.62 -34.41 -18.22
N LYS A 41 -17.23 -34.21 -19.40
CA LYS A 41 -18.14 -33.06 -19.62
C LYS A 41 -19.38 -33.12 -18.75
N LEU A 42 -19.95 -34.31 -18.53
CA LEU A 42 -21.11 -34.47 -17.65
C LEU A 42 -20.75 -34.09 -16.20
N VAL A 43 -19.58 -34.50 -15.71
CA VAL A 43 -19.08 -34.09 -14.38
C VAL A 43 -18.91 -32.57 -14.30
N PHE A 44 -18.35 -31.93 -15.32
CA PHE A 44 -18.26 -30.47 -15.36
C PHE A 44 -19.63 -29.78 -15.45
N ALA A 45 -20.62 -30.41 -16.08
CA ALA A 45 -21.98 -29.87 -16.12
C ALA A 45 -22.65 -29.97 -14.75
N GLU A 46 -22.45 -31.10 -14.04
CA GLU A 46 -22.92 -31.31 -12.67
C GLU A 46 -22.29 -30.32 -11.69
N SER A 47 -20.98 -30.09 -11.78
CA SER A 47 -20.29 -29.10 -10.93
C SER A 47 -20.82 -27.69 -11.17
N ALA A 48 -21.10 -27.32 -12.43
CA ALA A 48 -21.69 -26.03 -12.76
C ALA A 48 -23.13 -25.91 -12.23
N ALA A 49 -23.96 -26.96 -12.35
CA ALA A 49 -25.31 -26.98 -11.82
C ALA A 49 -25.35 -26.86 -10.28
N THR A 50 -24.32 -27.38 -9.61
CA THR A 50 -24.13 -27.27 -8.16
C THR A 50 -23.61 -25.89 -7.74
N GLY A 51 -23.17 -25.05 -8.68
CA GLY A 51 -22.70 -23.68 -8.43
C GLY A 51 -21.19 -23.50 -8.38
N PHE A 52 -20.39 -24.49 -8.80
CA PHE A 52 -18.94 -24.35 -8.90
C PHE A 52 -18.50 -23.75 -10.25
N ASP A 53 -17.42 -22.97 -10.24
CA ASP A 53 -16.79 -22.47 -11.46
C ASP A 53 -15.84 -23.50 -12.08
N ASN A 54 -16.18 -23.95 -13.29
CA ASN A 54 -15.40 -24.91 -14.06
C ASN A 54 -14.00 -24.40 -14.45
N LYS A 55 -13.77 -23.09 -14.54
CA LYS A 55 -12.42 -22.57 -14.82
C LYS A 55 -11.51 -22.79 -13.61
N THR A 56 -12.02 -22.46 -12.43
CA THR A 56 -11.32 -22.67 -11.16
C THR A 56 -11.03 -24.15 -10.91
N ILE A 57 -11.99 -25.06 -11.13
CA ILE A 57 -11.77 -26.51 -11.00
C ILE A 57 -10.63 -26.98 -11.91
N ARG A 58 -10.58 -26.53 -13.18
CA ARG A 58 -9.49 -26.91 -14.10
C ARG A 58 -8.12 -26.43 -13.60
N ASN A 59 -8.04 -25.23 -13.02
CA ASN A 59 -6.80 -24.74 -12.42
C ASN A 59 -6.37 -25.60 -11.23
N VAL A 60 -7.33 -26.02 -10.38
CA VAL A 60 -7.07 -26.94 -9.26
C VAL A 60 -6.56 -28.30 -9.77
N LEU A 61 -7.19 -28.87 -10.80
CA LEU A 61 -6.75 -30.14 -11.41
C LEU A 61 -5.32 -30.03 -11.96
N ARG A 62 -4.98 -28.94 -12.64
CA ARG A 62 -3.61 -28.69 -13.13
C ARG A 62 -2.61 -28.60 -11.99
N ARG A 63 -2.93 -27.84 -10.94
CA ARG A 63 -2.08 -27.74 -9.74
C ARG A 63 -1.88 -29.10 -9.06
N ARG A 64 -2.94 -29.91 -8.95
CA ARG A 64 -2.86 -31.26 -8.37
C ARG A 64 -2.07 -32.25 -9.21
N ALA A 65 -1.97 -32.03 -10.52
CA ALA A 65 -1.17 -32.84 -11.42
C ALA A 65 0.32 -32.44 -11.43
N ALA A 66 0.65 -31.21 -11.04
CA ALA A 66 2.02 -30.73 -10.93
C ALA A 66 2.72 -31.30 -9.68
N LYS A 67 4.06 -31.27 -9.67
CA LYS A 67 4.84 -31.69 -8.51
C LYS A 67 4.74 -30.62 -7.41
N PRO A 68 4.70 -31.00 -6.11
CA PRO A 68 4.58 -30.05 -5.02
C PRO A 68 5.65 -28.94 -5.03
N ALA A 69 6.92 -29.31 -5.26
CA ALA A 69 8.03 -28.35 -5.31
C ALA A 69 7.87 -27.31 -6.43
N ASP A 70 7.49 -27.75 -7.63
CA ASP A 70 7.29 -26.86 -8.77
C ASP A 70 6.11 -25.88 -8.54
N VAL A 71 5.08 -26.32 -7.79
CA VAL A 71 3.95 -25.47 -7.41
C VAL A 71 4.39 -24.40 -6.41
N GLU A 72 5.15 -24.78 -5.38
CA GLU A 72 5.62 -23.87 -4.33
C GLU A 72 6.59 -22.82 -4.88
N GLU A 73 7.50 -23.21 -5.78
CA GLU A 73 8.41 -22.28 -6.45
C GLU A 73 7.62 -21.29 -7.33
N ALA A 74 6.66 -21.77 -8.12
CA ALA A 74 5.83 -20.91 -8.96
C ALA A 74 4.95 -19.95 -8.14
N GLU A 75 4.43 -20.40 -7.00
CA GLU A 75 3.69 -19.56 -6.05
C GLU A 75 4.56 -18.46 -5.46
N SER A 76 5.78 -18.82 -5.02
CA SER A 76 6.73 -17.88 -4.45
C SER A 76 7.11 -16.79 -5.45
N MET A 77 7.34 -17.17 -6.71
CA MET A 77 7.65 -16.23 -7.79
C MET A 77 6.45 -15.34 -8.16
N LEU A 78 5.25 -15.93 -8.24
CA LEU A 78 4.02 -15.17 -8.51
C LEU A 78 3.80 -14.10 -7.44
N ASP A 79 3.96 -14.48 -6.17
CA ASP A 79 3.80 -13.59 -5.03
C ASP A 79 4.80 -12.44 -5.04
N LEU A 80 6.09 -12.73 -5.31
CA LEU A 80 7.12 -11.69 -5.48
C LEU A 80 6.73 -10.67 -6.56
N TYR A 81 6.19 -11.14 -7.70
CA TYR A 81 5.76 -10.27 -8.78
C TYR A 81 4.50 -9.48 -8.43
N LEU A 82 3.51 -10.10 -7.78
CA LEU A 82 2.32 -9.40 -7.28
C LEU A 82 2.70 -8.30 -6.28
N HIS A 83 3.73 -8.55 -5.46
CA HIS A 83 4.30 -7.54 -4.59
C HIS A 83 4.94 -6.38 -5.35
N ALA A 84 5.78 -6.68 -6.33
CA ALA A 84 6.48 -5.68 -7.12
C ALA A 84 5.51 -4.73 -7.86
N ILE A 85 4.33 -5.22 -8.25
CA ILE A 85 3.30 -4.43 -8.94
C ILE A 85 2.21 -3.88 -8.01
N GLY A 86 2.34 -4.06 -6.68
CA GLY A 86 1.38 -3.54 -5.71
C GLY A 86 0.00 -4.21 -5.72
N MET A 87 -0.11 -5.43 -6.25
CA MET A 87 -1.34 -6.22 -6.30
C MET A 87 -1.44 -7.29 -5.20
N ALA A 88 -0.38 -7.51 -4.43
CA ALA A 88 -0.41 -8.43 -3.29
C ALA A 88 -1.35 -7.92 -2.18
N THR A 89 -2.26 -8.78 -1.73
CA THR A 89 -3.29 -8.45 -0.73
C THR A 89 -2.73 -8.41 0.71
N GLU A 90 -1.60 -9.07 0.95
CA GLU A 90 -0.89 -9.01 2.23
C GLU A 90 0.51 -8.42 2.02
N THR A 91 0.90 -7.42 2.81
CA THR A 91 2.28 -6.94 2.85
C THR A 91 3.22 -8.04 3.38
N PRO A 92 4.45 -8.20 2.83
CA PRO A 92 5.31 -9.36 3.10
C PRO A 92 5.61 -9.54 4.60
N LEU A 93 5.59 -8.41 5.32
CA LEU A 93 5.90 -8.29 6.74
C LEU A 93 4.90 -9.05 7.64
N PHE A 94 3.62 -9.16 7.24
CA PHE A 94 2.62 -9.88 8.05
C PHE A 94 2.70 -11.39 7.85
N ARG A 95 3.09 -11.87 6.66
CA ARG A 95 3.34 -13.30 6.42
C ARG A 95 4.54 -13.80 7.24
N SER A 96 5.60 -13.00 7.34
CA SER A 96 6.77 -13.33 8.18
C SER A 96 6.40 -13.46 9.67
N VAL A 97 5.49 -12.63 10.18
CA VAL A 97 5.01 -12.74 11.57
C VAL A 97 4.08 -13.94 11.76
N GLY A 98 3.21 -14.24 10.79
CA GLY A 98 2.36 -15.44 10.82
C GLY A 98 3.17 -16.75 10.82
N ASN A 99 4.29 -16.79 10.11
CA ASN A 99 5.21 -17.92 10.11
C ASN A 99 6.00 -18.08 11.42
N MET A 100 6.03 -17.06 12.29
CA MET A 100 6.65 -17.13 13.63
C MET A 100 5.73 -17.75 14.69
N SER A 101 4.58 -18.33 14.30
CA SER A 101 3.64 -19.02 15.22
C SER A 101 3.20 -18.15 16.41
N VAL A 102 3.00 -16.86 16.16
CA VAL A 102 2.62 -15.88 17.17
C VAL A 102 1.11 -15.91 17.39
N ASP A 103 0.64 -15.91 18.64
CA ASP A 103 -0.78 -15.77 18.90
C ASP A 103 -1.22 -14.32 18.61
N LEU A 104 -1.99 -14.14 17.53
CA LEU A 104 -2.48 -12.83 17.12
C LEU A 104 -3.45 -12.20 18.12
N ALA A 105 -3.98 -12.97 19.09
CA ALA A 105 -4.79 -12.44 20.17
C ALA A 105 -3.95 -11.79 21.29
N ALA A 106 -2.67 -12.15 21.41
CA ALA A 106 -1.77 -11.66 22.44
C ALA A 106 -0.95 -10.46 21.92
N ARG A 107 -1.34 -9.24 22.32
CA ARG A 107 -0.69 -7.98 21.90
C ARG A 107 0.84 -8.00 22.09
N ASP A 108 1.32 -8.54 23.20
CA ASP A 108 2.73 -8.50 23.56
C ASP A 108 3.59 -9.46 22.72
N GLU A 109 3.06 -10.65 22.38
CA GLU A 109 3.77 -11.60 21.51
C GLU A 109 3.91 -11.06 20.09
N VAL A 110 2.87 -10.38 19.61
CA VAL A 110 2.87 -9.70 18.32
C VAL A 110 3.93 -8.59 18.30
N ILE A 111 4.03 -7.79 19.36
CA ILE A 111 5.05 -6.74 19.49
C ILE A 111 6.48 -7.32 19.44
N GLU A 112 6.75 -8.40 20.17
CA GLU A 112 8.07 -9.05 20.18
C GLU A 112 8.45 -9.64 18.82
N ALA A 113 7.50 -10.23 18.09
CA ALA A 113 7.74 -10.70 16.73
C ALA A 113 8.06 -9.55 15.76
N PHE A 114 7.33 -8.43 15.86
CA PHE A 114 7.58 -7.26 15.02
C PHE A 114 8.89 -6.53 15.37
N LYS A 115 9.38 -6.57 16.62
CA LYS A 115 10.70 -6.03 17.01
C LYS A 115 11.84 -6.64 16.19
N GLN A 116 11.75 -7.92 15.84
CA GLN A 116 12.78 -8.59 15.04
C GLN A 116 12.83 -8.09 13.59
N LEU A 117 11.71 -7.57 13.09
CA LEU A 117 11.54 -7.10 11.71
C LEU A 117 11.86 -5.61 11.52
N VAL A 118 12.19 -4.88 12.59
CA VAL A 118 12.60 -3.47 12.50
C VAL A 118 13.93 -3.38 11.74
N PRO A 119 13.98 -2.68 10.58
CA PRO A 119 15.21 -2.50 9.82
C PRO A 119 16.23 -1.67 10.60
N THR A 120 17.53 -1.80 10.27
CA THR A 120 18.63 -1.12 10.98
C THR A 120 18.55 0.41 10.93
N GLU A 121 17.91 0.97 9.89
CA GLU A 121 17.62 2.41 9.76
C GLU A 121 16.14 2.63 9.47
N GLY A 122 15.27 2.40 10.46
CA GLY A 122 13.85 2.69 10.33
C GLY A 122 13.03 2.41 11.57
N GLU A 123 11.78 2.88 11.55
CA GLU A 123 10.79 2.66 12.61
C GLU A 123 9.51 2.05 12.02
N ILE A 124 8.85 1.19 12.79
CA ILE A 124 7.58 0.57 12.43
C ILE A 124 6.54 0.99 13.46
N ILE A 125 5.45 1.61 13.01
CA ILE A 125 4.31 1.97 13.86
C ILE A 125 3.20 0.95 13.63
N VAL A 126 2.86 0.18 14.65
CA VAL A 126 1.83 -0.86 14.58
C VAL A 126 0.65 -0.46 15.46
N LYS A 127 -0.56 -0.44 14.89
CA LYS A 127 -1.81 -0.23 15.64
C LYS A 127 -2.39 -1.59 16.04
N ILE A 128 -2.08 -2.05 17.25
CA ILE A 128 -2.61 -3.30 17.82
C ILE A 128 -3.59 -2.93 18.93
N GLY A 129 -4.89 -3.08 18.69
CA GLY A 129 -5.94 -2.65 19.62
C GLY A 129 -6.19 -1.14 19.59
N LYS A 130 -6.32 -0.49 20.76
CA LYS A 130 -6.68 0.94 20.87
C LYS A 130 -5.49 1.92 20.86
N GLN A 131 -4.26 1.45 21.11
CA GLN A 131 -3.09 2.33 21.25
C GLN A 131 -1.99 1.96 20.24
N PRO A 132 -1.46 2.94 19.48
CA PRO A 132 -0.35 2.72 18.57
C PRO A 132 0.95 2.42 19.34
N VAL A 133 1.72 1.46 18.87
CA VAL A 133 3.03 1.10 19.43
C VAL A 133 4.11 1.41 18.39
N ARG A 134 5.16 2.11 18.80
CA ARG A 134 6.34 2.41 17.98
C ARG A 134 7.43 1.38 18.28
N LEU A 135 7.92 0.74 17.24
CA LEU A 135 9.03 -0.22 17.29
C LEU A 135 10.21 0.39 16.54
N PHE A 136 11.36 0.51 17.20
CA PHE A 136 12.58 1.10 16.62
C PHE A 136 13.80 0.35 17.15
N ARG A 137 14.94 0.44 16.46
CA ARG A 137 16.23 -0.01 16.99
C ARG A 137 17.00 1.21 17.53
N ASP A 138 17.61 1.07 18.69
CA ASP A 138 18.49 2.10 19.24
C ASP A 138 19.87 2.11 18.53
N GLU A 139 20.73 3.06 18.88
CA GLU A 139 22.08 3.21 18.31
C GLU A 139 22.97 1.96 18.52
N ASN A 140 22.59 1.07 19.45
CA ASN A 140 23.27 -0.19 19.73
C ASN A 140 22.66 -1.37 18.95
N GLY A 141 21.66 -1.12 18.10
CA GLY A 141 20.98 -2.13 17.29
C GLY A 141 19.96 -2.98 18.06
N VAL A 142 19.63 -2.62 19.31
CA VAL A 142 18.67 -3.35 20.14
C VAL A 142 17.26 -2.84 19.84
N ALA A 143 16.32 -3.77 19.60
CA ALA A 143 14.94 -3.43 19.29
C ALA A 143 14.18 -2.99 20.56
N GLN A 144 13.68 -1.77 20.54
CA GLN A 144 12.88 -1.14 21.59
C GLN A 144 11.42 -1.02 21.14
N ALA A 145 10.49 -1.09 22.09
CA ALA A 145 9.08 -0.80 21.87
C ALA A 145 8.64 0.28 22.84
N GLU A 146 8.08 1.35 22.32
CA GLU A 146 7.49 2.41 23.11
C GLU A 146 6.01 2.54 22.75
N ASP A 147 5.14 2.50 23.76
CA ASP A 147 3.74 2.86 23.59
C ASP A 147 3.69 4.34 23.17
N ILE A 148 3.12 4.61 22.00
CA ILE A 148 2.78 5.98 21.65
C ILE A 148 1.59 6.33 22.53
N ILE A 149 1.89 6.96 23.68
CA ILE A 149 0.90 7.77 24.38
C ILE A 149 0.64 8.93 23.42
N GLU A 150 -0.38 8.79 22.57
CA GLU A 150 -1.03 9.96 22.01
C GLU A 150 -1.47 10.77 23.24
N LYS A 151 -0.67 11.77 23.63
CA LYS A 151 -1.20 12.90 24.39
C LYS A 151 -2.46 13.26 23.61
N PRO A 152 -3.64 13.13 24.24
CA PRO A 152 -4.88 12.89 23.51
C PRO A 152 -4.93 13.83 22.34
N THR A 153 -5.03 13.28 21.13
CA THR A 153 -5.56 14.03 20.03
C THR A 153 -6.94 14.44 20.50
N ALA A 154 -7.05 15.68 21.02
CA ALA A 154 -8.33 16.29 21.27
C ALA A 154 -9.12 16.07 19.98
N ALA A 155 -10.20 15.30 20.10
CA ALA A 155 -11.06 14.83 19.01
C ALA A 155 -10.97 15.78 17.82
N SER A 156 -10.56 15.25 16.65
CA SER A 156 -10.39 15.96 15.38
C SER A 156 -10.98 17.38 15.41
N LYS A 157 -10.18 18.39 15.74
CA LYS A 157 -10.64 19.77 15.58
C LYS A 157 -10.89 19.95 14.07
N PRO A 158 -12.08 20.43 13.66
CA PRO A 158 -12.34 20.69 12.26
C PRO A 158 -11.29 21.69 11.77
N ALA A 159 -10.68 21.38 10.62
CA ALA A 159 -9.76 22.22 9.85
C ALA A 159 -8.82 23.12 10.67
N SER A 160 -7.58 22.67 10.87
CA SER A 160 -6.40 23.51 11.09
C SER A 160 -6.66 24.82 11.83
N ALA A 161 -6.96 24.74 13.12
CA ALA A 161 -6.88 25.90 13.99
C ALA A 161 -5.40 26.30 14.10
N VAL A 162 -5.02 27.26 13.27
CA VAL A 162 -3.90 28.20 13.41
C VAL A 162 -3.35 28.16 14.83
N THR A 163 -2.09 27.77 14.98
CA THR A 163 -1.33 28.09 16.19
C THR A 163 -1.51 29.59 16.40
N SER A 164 -2.27 29.97 17.43
CA SER A 164 -2.39 31.38 17.76
C SER A 164 -0.98 31.84 18.10
N ARG A 165 -0.35 32.51 17.14
CA ARG A 165 0.87 33.29 17.30
C ARG A 165 0.73 33.99 18.66
N PRO A 166 1.76 33.96 19.54
CA PRO A 166 1.68 34.70 20.80
C PRO A 166 1.14 36.09 20.48
N LYS A 167 0.10 36.53 21.21
CA LYS A 167 -0.51 37.86 21.00
C LYS A 167 0.67 38.84 20.95
N ARG A 168 0.92 39.43 19.78
CA ARG A 168 1.90 40.51 19.67
C ARG A 168 1.47 41.56 20.69
N ASP A 169 2.37 41.97 21.56
CA ASP A 169 2.09 43.04 22.52
C ASP A 169 1.90 44.34 21.71
N VAL A 170 0.65 44.66 21.40
CA VAL A 170 0.29 45.84 20.62
C VAL A 170 0.35 47.06 21.56
N PRO A 171 1.17 48.08 21.26
CA PRO A 171 1.20 49.31 22.05
C PRO A 171 -0.18 49.98 22.10
N ASP A 172 -0.62 50.38 23.30
CA ASP A 172 -1.86 51.12 23.49
C ASP A 172 -1.65 52.61 23.22
N VAL A 173 -1.58 52.96 21.94
CA VAL A 173 -1.48 54.33 21.44
C VAL A 173 -2.61 54.64 20.46
N ASP A 174 -2.93 55.93 20.32
CA ASP A 174 -3.87 56.43 19.33
C ASP A 174 -3.24 56.49 17.92
N ARG A 175 -4.00 56.92 16.90
CA ARG A 175 -3.54 56.97 15.51
C ARG A 175 -2.33 57.92 15.32
N LEU A 176 -2.33 59.06 16.01
CA LEU A 176 -1.21 60.01 15.99
C LEU A 176 0.03 59.42 16.67
N GLY A 177 -0.16 58.75 17.80
CA GLY A 177 0.90 58.02 18.49
C GLY A 177 1.48 56.87 17.66
N ALA A 178 0.65 56.14 16.91
CA ALA A 178 1.12 55.10 16.00
C ALA A 178 2.00 55.65 14.87
N ARG A 179 1.65 56.82 14.30
CA ARG A 179 2.49 57.52 13.32
C ARG A 179 3.82 57.98 13.92
N ALA A 180 3.80 58.52 15.13
CA ALA A 180 5.01 58.91 15.84
C ALA A 180 5.91 57.69 16.13
N LEU A 181 5.33 56.55 16.50
CA LEU A 181 6.04 55.27 16.69
C LEU A 181 6.72 54.78 15.40
N GLY A 182 6.07 54.94 14.25
CA GLY A 182 6.66 54.61 12.95
C GLY A 182 7.89 55.46 12.66
N ALA A 183 7.80 56.78 12.91
CA ALA A 183 8.91 57.70 12.72
C ALA A 183 10.08 57.43 13.69
N THR A 184 9.80 57.05 14.95
CA THR A 184 10.85 56.65 15.89
C THR A 184 11.49 55.32 15.50
N ALA A 185 10.71 54.33 15.04
CA ALA A 185 11.24 53.04 14.62
C ALA A 185 12.27 53.17 13.49
N TYR A 186 12.05 54.08 12.53
CA TYR A 186 13.06 54.39 11.51
C TYR A 186 14.32 55.01 12.10
N ARG A 187 14.19 56.01 13.00
CA ARG A 187 15.35 56.63 13.68
C ARG A 187 16.15 55.62 14.50
N GLU A 188 15.49 54.58 14.98
CA GLU A 188 16.10 53.45 15.69
C GLU A 188 16.61 52.34 14.76
N ASN A 189 16.68 52.57 13.45
CA ASN A 189 17.08 51.61 12.42
C ASN A 189 16.26 50.30 12.42
N GLN A 190 15.01 50.34 12.87
CA GLN A 190 14.11 49.19 12.74
C GLN A 190 13.44 49.15 11.37
N PRO A 191 13.36 47.98 10.72
CA PRO A 191 12.68 47.86 9.44
C PRO A 191 11.17 48.03 9.60
N ILE A 192 10.48 48.47 8.53
CA ILE A 192 9.02 48.62 8.51
C ILE A 192 8.28 47.31 8.81
N THR A 193 8.93 46.16 8.57
CA THR A 193 8.43 44.81 8.91
C THR A 193 8.32 44.56 10.42
N SER A 194 8.97 45.39 11.25
CA SER A 194 8.89 45.39 12.72
C SER A 194 7.60 46.06 13.26
N ASN A 195 6.67 46.44 12.39
CA ASN A 195 5.41 47.06 12.79
C ASN A 195 4.66 46.18 13.84
N PRO A 196 4.40 46.71 15.04
CA PRO A 196 3.80 45.93 16.13
C PRO A 196 2.29 45.75 15.98
N PHE A 197 1.63 46.55 15.14
CA PHE A 197 0.18 46.49 14.92
C PHE A 197 -0.21 45.31 13.98
N PRO A 198 -1.31 44.60 14.27
CA PRO A 198 -1.80 43.54 13.40
C PRO A 198 -2.38 44.10 12.10
N TRP A 199 -2.52 43.26 11.08
CA TRP A 199 -2.87 43.68 9.70
C TRP A 199 -4.26 44.31 9.57
N ASP A 200 -5.15 44.04 10.51
CA ASP A 200 -6.53 44.54 10.60
C ASP A 200 -6.68 45.82 11.45
N ASP A 201 -5.58 46.36 12.00
CA ASP A 201 -5.58 47.59 12.80
C ASP A 201 -5.29 48.82 11.94
N GLU A 202 -6.15 49.82 11.98
CA GLU A 202 -5.97 51.10 11.26
C GLU A 202 -4.66 51.80 11.64
N ARG A 203 -4.20 51.64 12.90
CA ARG A 203 -2.93 52.19 13.39
C ARG A 203 -1.72 51.64 12.65
N ARG A 204 -1.85 50.46 12.02
CA ARG A 204 -0.79 49.87 11.21
C ARG A 204 -0.42 50.77 10.02
N GLN A 205 -1.42 51.37 9.37
CA GLN A 205 -1.21 52.27 8.22
C GLN A 205 -0.53 53.58 8.65
N GLU A 206 -0.89 54.08 9.83
CA GLU A 206 -0.27 55.29 10.39
C GLU A 206 1.19 55.06 10.80
N PHE A 207 1.50 53.91 11.42
CA PHE A 207 2.88 53.51 11.69
C PHE A 207 3.69 53.41 10.38
N ASP A 208 3.16 52.72 9.37
CA ASP A 208 3.83 52.59 8.08
C ASP A 208 4.03 53.97 7.41
N GLY A 209 3.06 54.88 7.56
CA GLY A 209 3.11 56.26 7.06
C GLY A 209 4.16 57.11 7.77
N GLY A 210 4.25 57.04 9.09
CA GLY A 210 5.27 57.74 9.87
C GLY A 210 6.68 57.22 9.62
N TRP A 211 6.82 55.91 9.41
CA TRP A 211 8.09 55.30 9.03
C TRP A 211 8.54 55.76 7.64
N ARG A 212 7.63 55.81 6.65
CA ARG A 212 7.91 56.32 5.29
C ARG A 212 8.22 57.82 5.27
N GLU A 213 7.49 58.61 6.03
CA GLU A 213 7.73 60.05 6.15
C GLU A 213 9.10 60.35 6.78
N ALA A 214 9.50 59.58 7.79
CA ALA A 214 10.80 59.73 8.44
C ALA A 214 11.97 59.19 7.59
N SER A 215 11.73 58.16 6.78
CA SER A 215 12.77 57.55 5.94
C SER A 215 12.97 58.26 4.60
N GLY A 216 12.00 59.06 4.16
CA GLY A 216 12.05 59.79 2.89
C GLY A 216 12.02 58.89 1.65
N THR A 217 11.79 57.58 1.82
CA THR A 217 11.73 56.55 0.77
C THR A 217 10.30 56.01 0.61
N ASP A 218 9.95 55.62 -0.61
CA ASP A 218 8.61 55.12 -0.98
C ASP A 218 8.28 53.72 -0.43
N GLY A 219 9.17 53.14 0.38
CA GLY A 219 8.90 51.95 1.17
C GLY A 219 9.24 50.63 0.49
N MET A 220 9.98 50.65 -0.62
CA MET A 220 10.72 49.50 -1.11
C MET A 220 12.18 49.67 -0.66
N GLY A 221 12.68 48.71 0.14
CA GLY A 221 14.10 48.69 0.52
C GLY A 221 15.01 48.64 -0.71
N PRO A 222 16.32 48.89 -0.56
CA PRO A 222 17.25 48.83 -1.68
C PRO A 222 17.12 47.48 -2.40
N GLU A 223 17.06 47.51 -3.73
CA GLU A 223 17.34 46.32 -4.53
C GLU A 223 18.82 46.00 -4.28
N ASP A 224 19.06 44.98 -3.46
CA ASP A 224 20.41 44.52 -3.15
C ASP A 224 21.09 44.07 -4.46
N ASP A 225 22.14 44.80 -4.87
CA ASP A 225 23.18 44.37 -5.84
C ASP A 225 24.27 43.54 -5.13
#